data_AF-A0A3B1KFX8-F1
#
_entry.id   AF-A0A3B1KFX8-F1
#
_cell.length_a   1.000
_cell.length_b   1.000
_cell.length_c   1.000
_cell.angle_alpha   90.00
_cell.angle_beta   90.00
_cell.angle_gamma   90.00
#
_symmetry.space_group_name_H-M   'P 1'
#
loop_
_entity.id
_entity.type
_entity.pdbx_description
1 polymer ?
#
loop_
_entity_poly.entity_id
_entity_poly.type
_entity_poly.pdbx_seq_one_letter_code
_entity_poly.pdbx_strand_id
1 'polypeptide(L)' 'MDSQGRKVVVCDNGTGFVKCGYAGSNFPEHIFPALVGRPIIRSTAKVGNIEIKVKTAIYKVPPSESSIYNKW' A
#
# COMPACT_ATOMS: atom_id res chain seq x y z
N MET A 1 -9.87 17.48 -15.25
CA MET A 1 -11.15 16.75 -15.08
C MET A 1 -11.29 15.78 -16.23
N ASP A 2 -12.03 14.70 -16.06
CA ASP A 2 -12.39 13.83 -17.20
C ASP A 2 -13.54 14.43 -18.02
N SER A 3 -13.97 13.72 -19.07
CA SER A 3 -15.06 14.17 -19.95
C SER A 3 -16.42 14.33 -19.24
N GLN A 4 -16.56 13.83 -18.02
CA GLN A 4 -17.77 13.93 -17.19
C GLN A 4 -17.62 15.00 -16.09
N GLY A 5 -16.55 15.80 -16.10
CA GLY A 5 -16.31 16.84 -15.10
C GLY A 5 -15.83 16.32 -13.74
N ARG A 6 -15.44 15.04 -13.62
CA ARG A 6 -14.96 14.48 -12.35
C ARG A 6 -13.53 14.91 -12.09
N LYS A 7 -13.21 15.14 -10.82
CA LYS A 7 -11.82 15.32 -10.36
C LYS A 7 -11.09 14.00 -10.51
N VAL A 8 -9.97 14.03 -11.21
CA VAL A 8 -9.13 12.85 -11.47
C VAL A 8 -8.03 12.83 -10.44
N VAL A 9 -7.86 11.70 -9.74
CA VAL A 9 -6.72 11.45 -8.86
C VAL A 9 -5.64 10.75 -9.68
N VAL A 10 -4.41 11.24 -9.57
CA VAL A 10 -3.22 10.62 -10.15
C VAL A 10 -2.42 10.01 -9.01
N CYS A 11 -2.00 8.76 -9.17
CA CYS A 11 -1.11 8.06 -8.25
C CYS A 11 0.13 7.59 -9.00
N ASP A 12 1.30 8.06 -8.60
CA ASP A 12 2.61 7.59 -9.07
C ASP A 12 3.21 6.66 -8.02
N ASN A 13 3.31 5.38 -8.37
CA ASN A 13 3.78 4.33 -7.47
C ASN A 13 5.28 4.09 -7.68
N GLY A 14 6.11 4.81 -6.93
CA GLY A 14 7.54 4.52 -6.80
C GLY A 14 7.82 3.40 -5.79
N THR A 15 9.01 2.81 -5.86
CA THR A 15 9.46 1.76 -4.91
C THR A 15 9.74 2.32 -3.51
N GLY A 16 10.12 3.59 -3.39
CA GLY A 16 10.30 4.25 -2.09
C GLY A 16 9.02 4.89 -1.54
N PHE A 17 8.28 5.59 -2.41
CA PHE A 17 7.15 6.41 -2.05
C PHE A 17 6.08 6.37 -3.14
N VAL A 18 4.83 6.42 -2.72
CA VAL A 18 3.70 6.77 -3.57
C VAL A 18 3.48 8.27 -3.45
N LYS A 19 3.29 8.94 -4.59
CA LYS A 19 2.85 10.34 -4.64
C LYS A 19 1.46 10.39 -5.26
N CYS A 20 0.54 11.13 -4.66
CA CYS A 20 -0.78 11.30 -5.24
C CYS A 20 -1.30 12.74 -5.11
N GLY A 21 -2.21 13.09 -6.02
CA GLY A 21 -2.81 14.41 -6.10
C GLY A 21 -3.85 14.48 -7.21
N TYR A 22 -4.43 15.66 -7.39
CA TYR A 22 -5.39 15.89 -8.47
C TYR A 22 -4.71 16.21 -9.79
N ALA A 23 -5.25 15.70 -10.90
CA ALA A 23 -4.77 16.02 -12.23
C ALA A 23 -4.84 17.53 -12.50
N GLY A 24 -3.75 18.10 -13.00
CA GLY A 24 -3.60 19.53 -13.25
C GLY A 24 -2.97 20.34 -12.10
N SER A 25 -2.73 19.72 -10.93
CA SER A 25 -1.95 20.34 -9.86
C SER A 25 -0.45 20.33 -10.18
N ASN A 26 0.27 21.36 -9.73
CA ASN A 26 1.73 21.47 -9.92
C ASN A 26 2.55 20.59 -8.95
N PHE A 27 1.96 20.21 -7.81
CA PHE A 27 2.61 19.43 -6.76
C PHE A 27 1.70 18.30 -6.27
N PRO A 28 2.25 17.18 -5.76
CA PRO A 28 1.46 16.15 -5.12
C PRO A 28 0.83 16.69 -3.84
N GLU A 29 -0.41 16.28 -3.58
CA GLU A 29 -1.12 16.63 -2.33
C GLU A 29 -0.60 15.78 -1.17
N HIS A 30 -0.24 14.52 -1.47
CA HIS A 30 0.26 13.57 -0.47
C HIS A 30 1.43 12.76 -1.00
N ILE A 31 2.36 12.46 -0.10
CA ILE A 31 3.49 11.56 -0.31
C ILE A 31 3.52 10.61 0.88
N PHE A 32 3.51 9.31 0.63
CA PHE A 32 3.60 8.29 1.68
C PHE A 32 4.53 7.15 1.25
N PRO A 33 5.18 6.46 2.21
CA PRO A 33 6.05 5.34 1.88
C PRO A 33 5.33 4.26 1.08
N ALA A 34 5.99 3.71 0.06
CA ALA A 34 5.50 2.56 -0.67
C ALA A 34 5.72 1.29 0.18
N LEU A 35 4.84 1.13 1.16
CA LEU A 35 4.92 0.10 2.19
C LEU A 35 3.55 -0.56 2.34
N VAL A 36 3.53 -1.89 2.28
CA VAL A 36 2.33 -2.67 2.59
C VAL A 36 2.65 -3.70 3.66
N GLY A 37 1.76 -3.84 4.63
CA GLY A 37 1.82 -4.90 5.64
C GLY A 37 0.88 -6.03 5.26
N ARG A 38 1.29 -7.28 5.50
CA ARG A 38 0.31 -8.36 5.66
C ARG A 38 0.05 -8.51 7.15
N PRO A 39 -1.18 -8.30 7.63
CA PRO A 39 -1.54 -8.64 8.99
C PRO A 39 -1.21 -10.09 9.20
N ILE A 40 -0.38 -10.39 10.19
CA ILE A 40 -0.22 -11.76 10.60
C ILE A 40 -0.38 -11.80 12.15
N ILE A 41 -1.60 -12.15 12.62
CA ILE A 41 -2.16 -12.29 14.01
C ILE A 41 -1.19 -12.84 15.10
N ARG A 42 -0.51 -11.97 15.85
CA ARG A 42 0.48 -12.33 16.90
C ARG A 42 -0.07 -12.68 18.27
N SER A 43 -1.38 -12.59 18.50
CA SER A 43 -1.99 -13.16 19.70
C SER A 43 -2.30 -14.63 19.42
N THR A 44 -2.11 -15.46 20.43
CA THR A 44 -2.52 -16.87 20.43
C THR A 44 -4.05 -16.92 20.43
N ALA A 45 -4.65 -16.64 19.28
CA ALA A 45 -6.08 -16.76 19.10
C ALA A 45 -6.40 -18.25 19.17
N LYS A 46 -7.03 -18.67 20.27
CA LYS A 46 -7.51 -20.04 20.43
C LYS A 46 -8.90 -20.13 19.82
N VAL A 47 -9.08 -21.00 18.83
CA VAL A 47 -10.41 -21.45 18.39
C VAL A 47 -10.53 -22.91 18.82
N GLY A 48 -11.26 -23.15 19.91
CA GLY A 48 -11.26 -24.45 20.59
C GLY A 48 -9.87 -24.82 21.12
N ASN A 49 -9.36 -25.98 20.71
CA ASN A 49 -8.04 -26.50 21.13
C ASN A 49 -6.89 -26.09 20.20
N ILE A 50 -7.16 -25.31 19.13
CA ILE A 50 -6.17 -24.94 18.12
C ILE A 50 -5.63 -23.56 18.43
N GLU A 51 -4.31 -23.47 18.63
CA GLU A 51 -3.58 -22.21 18.83
C GLU A 51 -3.18 -21.62 17.47
N ILE A 52 -3.76 -20.47 17.12
CA ILE A 52 -3.45 -19.78 15.87
C ILE A 52 -2.32 -18.77 16.16
N LYS A 53 -1.14 -18.99 15.55
CA LYS A 53 0.02 -18.08 15.59
C LYS A 53 0.23 -17.45 14.24
N VAL A 54 0.31 -16.14 14.20
CA VAL A 54 0.42 -15.41 12.94
C VAL A 54 1.36 -14.20 13.28
N LYS A 55 2.31 -13.83 12.43
CA LYS A 55 3.36 -12.80 12.62
C LYS A 55 3.27 -11.63 11.64
N THR A 56 2.91 -10.40 12.01
CA THR A 56 2.87 -9.27 11.05
C THR A 56 4.18 -9.12 10.27
N ALA A 57 4.14 -9.25 8.94
CA ALA A 57 5.26 -8.98 8.06
C ALA A 57 5.00 -7.67 7.31
N ILE A 58 5.90 -6.71 7.47
CA ILE A 58 5.89 -5.44 6.76
C ILE A 58 6.82 -5.58 5.55
N TYR A 59 6.34 -5.20 4.37
CA TYR A 59 7.10 -5.30 3.14
C TYR A 59 7.37 -3.91 2.57
N LYS A 60 8.63 -3.52 2.57
CA LYS A 60 9.13 -2.36 1.81
C LYS A 60 9.44 -2.81 0.40
N VAL A 61 9.07 -2.02 -0.61
CA VAL A 61 9.45 -2.34 -1.99
C VAL A 61 10.96 -2.09 -2.13
N PRO A 62 11.77 -3.11 -2.46
CA PRO A 62 13.17 -2.86 -2.76
C PRO A 62 13.28 -2.08 -4.09
N PRO A 63 14.31 -1.24 -4.28
CA PRO A 63 14.43 -0.37 -5.46
C PRO A 63 14.40 -1.09 -6.82
N SER A 64 14.78 -2.37 -6.84
CA SER A 64 14.92 -3.21 -8.03
C SER A 64 13.71 -4.09 -8.34
N GLU A 65 12.69 -4.14 -7.47
CA GLU A 65 11.51 -4.98 -7.70
C GLU A 65 10.24 -4.16 -7.66
N SER A 66 9.30 -4.49 -8.53
CA SER A 66 7.89 -4.13 -8.39
C SER A 66 7.20 -4.96 -7.29
N SER A 67 7.89 -5.38 -6.22
CA SER A 67 7.49 -6.51 -5.36
C SER A 67 6.13 -6.36 -4.66
N ILE A 68 5.59 -5.14 -4.53
CA ILE A 68 4.20 -4.97 -4.06
C ILE A 68 3.20 -5.45 -5.10
N TYR A 69 3.47 -5.25 -6.40
CA TYR A 69 2.62 -5.70 -7.50
C TYR A 69 2.52 -7.22 -7.53
N ASN A 70 3.61 -7.93 -7.22
CA ASN A 70 3.62 -9.40 -7.13
C ASN A 70 2.90 -9.95 -5.87
N LYS A 71 2.25 -9.09 -5.08
CA LYS A 71 1.56 -9.42 -3.83
C LYS A 71 0.06 -9.09 -3.83
N TRP A 72 -0.42 -8.41 -4.86
CA TRP A 72 -1.85 -8.26 -5.16
C TRP A 72 -2.33 -9.49 -5.91
#